data_AF-A0A812QN47-F1
#
_entry.id   AF-A0A812QN47-F1
#
_cell.length_a   1.000
_cell.length_b   1.000
_cell.length_c   1.000
_cell.angle_alpha   90.00
_cell.angle_beta   90.00
_cell.angle_gamma   90.00
#
_symmetry.space_group_name_H-M   'P 1'
#
loop_
_entity.id
_entity.type
_entity.pdbx_description
1 polymer ?
#
loop_
_entity_poly.entity_id
_entity_poly.type
_entity_poly.pdbx_seq_one_letter_code
_entity_poly.pdbx_strand_id
1 'polypeptide(L)'
;MQTYSSSPDQPLLGVPIREGTLWHLSAQDRFESVMFSLYVNGFAFSTLDGREASVSLSPFSLIRNCRFQSGECSRLKSFKVSLQEPDPCCYFAVRSTEEREAEEERSEWVLGLSHTILLIIDSLLPVAELSCDAVPGSPLTQRRLLAGYLIHRDDAETVSVVYCELQAPIGPRASLVMYENELCNGSIMEIAIFETSVCCDVVGINCSCFVVEGHHFACQSSSERKLWLRALSNLKVKLQNKAPEPSSEELLHFRSAIRENIVTLEATQESRISRTPLLKCLDKLGPWN
;
A
#
# COMPACT_ATOMS: atom_id res chain seq x y z
N MET A 1 -3.28 -11.04 -15.38
CA MET A 1 -2.51 -10.28 -14.38
C MET A 1 -2.19 -8.99 -15.07
N GLN A 2 -2.73 -7.89 -14.55
CA GLN A 2 -2.47 -6.56 -15.07
C GLN A 2 -1.27 -5.98 -14.34
N THR A 3 -0.38 -5.33 -15.09
CA THR A 3 0.84 -4.72 -14.58
C THR A 3 0.80 -3.24 -14.94
N TYR A 4 1.29 -2.40 -14.03
CA TYR A 4 1.25 -0.95 -14.14
C TYR A 4 2.62 -0.37 -13.83
N SER A 5 2.93 0.77 -14.43
CA SER A 5 4.13 1.52 -14.06
C SER A 5 3.92 2.21 -12.72
N SER A 6 4.89 2.08 -11.81
CA SER A 6 5.02 2.88 -10.60
C SER A 6 6.10 3.96 -10.72
N SER A 7 6.56 4.26 -11.93
CA SER A 7 7.57 5.29 -12.17
C SER A 7 7.04 6.68 -11.75
N PRO A 8 7.87 7.51 -11.09
CA PRO A 8 7.43 8.81 -10.60
C PRO A 8 7.34 9.89 -11.69
N ASP A 9 7.87 9.65 -12.88
CA ASP A 9 7.86 10.60 -14.01
C ASP A 9 6.59 10.51 -14.87
N GLN A 10 5.59 9.73 -14.44
CA GLN A 10 4.31 9.64 -15.13
C GLN A 10 3.58 11.00 -15.15
N PRO A 11 2.83 11.31 -16.23
CA PRO A 11 2.02 12.51 -16.28
C PRO A 11 1.02 12.60 -15.12
N LEU A 12 0.89 13.78 -14.54
CA LEU A 12 -0.16 14.07 -13.58
C LEU A 12 -1.51 14.13 -14.29
N LEU A 13 -2.54 13.57 -13.66
CA LEU A 13 -3.86 13.41 -14.24
C LEU A 13 -4.84 14.44 -13.69
N GLY A 14 -5.70 14.96 -14.58
CA GLY A 14 -6.77 15.88 -14.22
C GLY A 14 -6.28 17.29 -13.86
N VAL A 15 -7.04 17.96 -13.01
CA VAL A 15 -6.72 19.28 -12.45
C VAL A 15 -6.26 19.13 -11.00
N PRO A 16 -5.52 20.11 -10.45
CA PRO A 16 -5.20 20.11 -9.02
C PRO A 16 -6.45 19.99 -8.15
N ILE A 17 -6.44 19.05 -7.20
CA ILE A 17 -7.47 18.90 -6.17
C ILE A 17 -7.23 19.81 -4.96
N ARG A 18 -5.99 20.25 -4.76
CA ARG A 18 -5.60 21.25 -3.76
C ARG A 18 -4.36 21.98 -4.24
N GLU A 19 -4.32 23.28 -4.02
CA GLU A 19 -3.17 24.13 -4.31
C GLU A 19 -2.85 25.01 -3.10
N GLY A 20 -1.58 25.31 -2.89
CA GLY A 20 -1.16 26.20 -1.83
C GLY A 20 0.34 26.33 -1.71
N THR A 21 0.78 27.21 -0.82
CA THR A 21 2.21 27.43 -0.59
C THR A 21 2.74 26.49 0.48
N LEU A 22 3.82 25.78 0.18
CA LEU A 22 4.56 24.96 1.13
C LEU A 22 6.03 25.40 1.17
N TRP A 23 6.76 24.92 2.16
CA TRP A 23 8.21 25.03 2.22
C TRP A 23 8.85 23.71 1.85
N HIS A 24 9.64 23.67 0.78
CA HIS A 24 10.35 22.46 0.32
C HIS A 24 11.81 22.49 0.77
N LEU A 25 12.36 21.37 1.25
CA LEU A 25 13.78 21.25 1.56
C LEU A 25 14.56 21.02 0.26
N SER A 26 15.28 22.04 -0.19
CA SER A 26 16.09 21.96 -1.41
C SER A 26 17.34 21.10 -1.22
N ALA A 27 18.01 20.77 -2.33
CA ALA A 27 19.29 20.05 -2.33
C ALA A 27 20.44 20.80 -1.61
N GLN A 28 20.26 22.08 -1.28
CA GLN A 28 21.20 22.88 -0.50
C GLN A 28 20.89 22.86 1.00
N ASP A 29 20.05 21.93 1.47
CA ASP A 29 19.58 21.80 2.86
C ASP A 29 18.91 23.08 3.39
N ARG A 30 18.14 23.76 2.53
CA ARG A 30 17.41 24.97 2.88
C ARG A 30 15.94 24.83 2.52
N PHE A 31 15.09 25.31 3.43
CA PHE A 31 13.67 25.42 3.13
C PHE A 31 13.42 26.64 2.25
N GLU A 32 12.79 26.43 1.11
CA GLU A 32 12.36 27.47 0.19
C GLU A 32 10.85 27.39 -0.05
N SER A 33 10.23 28.55 -0.29
CA SER A 33 8.80 28.63 -0.58
C SER A 33 8.54 28.08 -1.98
N VAL A 34 7.58 27.16 -2.09
CA VAL A 34 7.12 26.56 -3.35
C VAL A 34 5.60 26.69 -3.48
N MET A 35 5.12 26.87 -4.70
CA MET A 35 3.71 26.64 -5.00
C MET A 35 3.53 25.14 -5.21
N PHE A 36 2.64 24.51 -4.44
CA PHE A 36 2.39 23.08 -4.46
C PHE A 36 0.98 22.80 -4.96
N SER A 37 0.85 21.86 -5.89
CA SER A 37 -0.42 21.43 -6.47
C SER A 37 -0.54 19.91 -6.34
N LEU A 38 -1.54 19.44 -5.60
CA LEU A 38 -1.87 18.03 -5.44
C LEU A 38 -2.84 17.59 -6.53
N TYR A 39 -2.59 16.45 -7.16
CA TYR A 39 -3.42 15.84 -8.20
C TYR A 39 -3.94 14.47 -7.73
N VAL A 40 -4.82 13.87 -8.51
CA VAL A 40 -5.43 12.56 -8.18
C VAL A 40 -4.47 11.38 -8.24
N ASN A 41 -3.30 11.53 -8.88
CA ASN A 41 -2.28 10.47 -8.99
C ASN A 41 -0.87 10.93 -8.59
N GLY A 42 -0.72 12.11 -7.98
CA GLY A 42 0.59 12.69 -7.72
C GLY A 42 0.56 14.13 -7.26
N PHE A 43 1.68 14.81 -7.34
CA PHE A 43 1.80 16.23 -7.02
C PHE A 43 2.83 16.92 -7.91
N ALA A 44 2.71 18.24 -8.04
CA ALA A 44 3.73 19.08 -8.61
C ALA A 44 4.06 20.24 -7.67
N PHE A 45 5.26 20.78 -7.81
CA PHE A 45 5.60 22.05 -7.17
C PHE A 45 6.55 22.87 -8.02
N SER A 46 6.47 24.19 -7.87
CA SER A 46 7.33 25.14 -8.54
C SER A 46 8.04 26.05 -7.54
N THR A 47 9.34 26.24 -7.75
CA THR A 47 10.18 27.18 -6.99
C THR A 47 10.07 28.58 -7.58
N LEU A 48 10.47 29.59 -6.81
CA LEU A 48 10.41 31.01 -7.24
C LEU A 48 11.28 31.32 -8.47
N ASP A 49 12.31 30.52 -8.73
CA ASP A 49 13.16 30.64 -9.92
C ASP A 49 12.60 29.91 -11.15
N GLY A 50 11.37 29.39 -11.06
CA GLY A 50 10.65 28.77 -12.16
C GLY A 50 11.02 27.32 -12.42
N ARG A 51 11.78 26.65 -11.54
CA ARG A 51 11.98 25.21 -11.65
C ARG A 51 10.72 24.48 -11.20
N GLU A 52 10.25 23.57 -12.04
CA GLU A 52 9.09 22.75 -11.76
C GLU A 52 9.51 21.30 -11.56
N ALA A 53 8.89 20.64 -10.59
CA ALA A 53 9.01 19.22 -10.37
C ALA A 53 7.61 18.61 -10.31
N SER A 54 7.43 17.47 -10.97
CA SER A 54 6.19 16.69 -10.93
C SER A 54 6.53 15.27 -10.54
N VAL A 55 5.70 14.69 -9.68
CA VAL A 55 5.90 13.35 -9.13
C VAL A 55 4.57 12.61 -9.11
N SER A 56 4.48 11.55 -9.91
CA SER A 56 3.41 10.56 -9.78
C SER A 56 3.66 9.67 -8.57
N LEU A 57 2.62 9.47 -7.76
CA LEU A 57 2.65 8.60 -6.61
C LEU A 57 2.33 7.16 -7.03
N SER A 58 2.77 6.21 -6.21
CA SER A 58 2.50 4.78 -6.36
C SER A 58 1.76 4.23 -5.14
N PRO A 59 1.17 3.03 -5.23
CA PRO A 59 0.59 2.31 -4.09
C PRO A 59 1.52 2.18 -2.89
N PHE A 60 2.83 2.23 -3.15
CA PHE A 60 3.89 2.06 -2.16
C PHE A 60 4.58 3.37 -1.77
N SER A 61 4.08 4.51 -2.23
CA SER A 61 4.52 5.81 -1.73
C SER A 61 4.12 5.96 -0.26
N LEU A 62 4.97 6.64 0.52
CA LEU A 62 4.83 6.76 1.97
C LEU A 62 4.86 8.22 2.40
N ILE A 63 3.88 8.58 3.23
CA ILE A 63 3.81 9.89 3.87
C ILE A 63 4.13 9.71 5.34
N ARG A 64 5.10 10.47 5.86
CA ARG A 64 5.45 10.48 7.29
C ARG A 64 5.58 11.90 7.82
N ASN A 65 5.01 12.14 8.99
CA ASN A 65 5.32 13.33 9.77
C ASN A 65 6.79 13.30 10.18
N CYS A 66 7.46 14.44 10.06
CA CYS A 66 8.86 14.59 10.41
C CYS A 66 9.01 15.74 11.42
N ARG A 67 10.06 15.67 12.25
CA ARG A 67 10.45 16.75 13.15
C ARG A 67 11.95 16.96 13.07
N PHE A 68 12.37 18.17 12.74
CA PHE A 68 13.77 18.57 12.77
C PHE A 68 14.18 18.90 14.21
N GLN A 69 15.33 18.38 14.63
CA GLN A 69 15.77 18.44 16.04
C GLN A 69 16.41 19.79 16.42
N SER A 70 16.87 20.58 15.46
CA SER A 70 17.64 21.80 15.72
C SER A 70 17.35 22.92 14.71
N GLY A 71 17.73 24.14 15.08
CA GLY A 71 17.64 25.33 14.24
C GLY A 71 16.22 25.88 14.07
N GLU A 72 16.08 26.84 13.16
CA GLU A 72 14.80 27.47 12.82
C GLU A 72 13.79 26.46 12.26
N CYS A 73 14.29 25.39 11.64
CA CYS A 73 13.50 24.29 11.10
C CYS A 73 12.75 23.48 12.17
N SER A 74 13.18 23.54 13.44
CA SER A 74 12.51 22.82 14.54
C SER A 74 11.09 23.32 14.83
N ARG A 75 10.75 24.54 14.37
CA ARG A 75 9.41 25.14 14.48
C ARG A 75 8.52 24.81 13.29
N LEU A 76 9.09 24.23 12.22
CA LEU A 76 8.33 23.88 11.03
C LEU A 76 7.54 22.58 11.27
N LYS A 77 6.27 22.60 10.87
CA LYS A 77 5.45 21.40 10.86
C LYS A 77 5.71 20.67 9.56
N SER A 78 6.67 19.74 9.61
CA SER A 78 7.19 19.06 8.43
C SER A 78 6.61 17.67 8.22
N PHE A 79 6.61 17.25 6.97
CA PHE A 79 6.32 15.88 6.54
C PHE A 79 7.26 15.52 5.38
N LYS A 80 7.39 14.22 5.13
CA LYS A 80 8.14 13.69 3.98
C LYS A 80 7.24 12.82 3.12
N VAL A 81 7.48 12.86 1.82
CA VAL A 81 6.92 11.97 0.82
C VAL A 81 8.06 11.11 0.27
N SER A 82 7.99 9.80 0.47
CA SER A 82 8.96 8.83 -0.03
C SER A 82 8.31 7.99 -1.13
N LEU A 83 8.96 7.86 -2.28
CA LEU A 83 8.42 7.12 -3.43
C LEU A 83 8.78 5.64 -3.36
N GLN A 84 10.01 5.37 -2.94
CA GLN A 84 10.56 4.05 -2.70
C GLN A 84 11.75 4.19 -1.73
N GLU A 85 11.94 3.28 -0.78
CA GLU A 85 13.19 3.21 -0.02
C GLU A 85 14.18 2.35 -0.83
N PRO A 86 15.45 2.76 -1.01
CA PRO A 86 16.16 3.92 -0.43
C PRO A 86 16.12 5.21 -1.29
N ASP A 87 15.25 5.27 -2.30
CA ASP A 87 15.15 6.29 -3.34
C ASP A 87 14.71 7.70 -2.86
N PRO A 88 14.82 8.75 -3.71
CA PRO A 88 14.70 10.12 -3.25
C PRO A 88 13.34 10.41 -2.59
N CYS A 89 13.38 11.23 -1.56
CA CYS A 89 12.21 11.70 -0.86
C CYS A 89 12.16 13.23 -0.85
N CYS A 90 10.95 13.77 -0.86
CA CYS A 90 10.71 15.20 -0.78
C CYS A 90 10.29 15.55 0.64
N TYR A 91 10.95 16.54 1.24
CA TYR A 91 10.53 17.09 2.53
C TYR A 91 9.78 18.39 2.31
N PHE A 92 8.61 18.49 2.92
CA PHE A 92 7.78 19.67 2.90
C PHE A 92 7.47 20.12 4.32
N ALA A 93 7.14 21.39 4.45
CA ALA A 93 6.79 21.99 5.71
C ALA A 93 5.73 23.08 5.55
N VAL A 94 4.92 23.21 6.58
CA VAL A 94 4.01 24.33 6.78
C VAL A 94 4.62 25.29 7.79
N ARG A 95 4.45 26.59 7.54
CA ARG A 95 4.86 27.68 8.42
C ARG A 95 3.65 28.56 8.73
N SER A 96 3.24 28.62 9.99
CA SER A 96 2.31 29.63 10.51
C SER A 96 2.91 30.29 11.75
N THR A 97 2.42 31.49 12.09
CA THR A 97 2.66 32.16 13.37
C THR A 97 2.02 31.43 14.54
N GLU A 98 0.94 30.68 14.31
CA GLU A 98 0.25 29.88 15.32
C GLU A 98 0.56 28.38 15.13
N GLU A 99 1.02 27.73 16.21
CA GLU A 99 1.44 26.32 16.14
C GLU A 99 0.28 25.39 15.77
N ARG A 100 -0.91 25.68 16.27
CA ARG A 100 -2.11 24.88 16.02
C ARG A 100 -2.52 24.94 14.55
N GLU A 101 -2.54 26.13 13.96
CA GLU A 101 -2.85 26.31 12.53
C GLU A 101 -1.84 25.57 11.65
N ALA A 102 -0.54 25.66 11.95
CA ALA A 102 0.48 24.92 11.21
C ALA A 102 0.31 23.39 11.31
N GLU A 103 -0.14 22.89 12.45
CA GLU A 103 -0.41 21.46 12.66
C GLU A 103 -1.65 21.00 11.90
N GLU A 104 -2.73 21.79 11.93
CA GLU A 104 -3.97 21.53 11.20
C GLU A 104 -3.69 21.52 9.69
N GLU A 105 -3.10 22.59 9.14
CA GLU A 105 -2.76 22.71 7.71
C GLU A 105 -1.84 21.58 7.25
N ARG A 106 -0.78 21.27 8.01
CA ARG A 106 0.10 20.13 7.68
C ARG A 106 -0.67 18.80 7.68
N SER A 107 -1.59 18.62 8.63
CA SER A 107 -2.40 17.41 8.71
C SER A 107 -3.33 17.28 7.50
N GLU A 108 -3.90 18.38 7.01
CA GLU A 108 -4.73 18.33 5.81
C GLU A 108 -3.93 17.97 4.54
N TRP A 109 -2.73 18.53 4.35
CA TRP A 109 -1.85 18.15 3.23
C TRP A 109 -1.46 16.68 3.27
N VAL A 110 -1.08 16.21 4.45
CA VAL A 110 -0.70 14.82 4.70
C VAL A 110 -1.88 13.87 4.45
N LEU A 111 -3.08 14.23 4.92
CA LEU A 111 -4.29 13.44 4.68
C LEU A 111 -4.64 13.42 3.19
N GLY A 112 -4.56 14.57 2.50
CA GLY A 112 -4.77 14.68 1.06
C GLY A 112 -3.84 13.77 0.27
N LEU A 113 -2.53 13.83 0.53
CA LEU A 113 -1.54 12.94 -0.10
C LEU A 113 -1.79 11.46 0.21
N SER A 114 -2.13 11.13 1.45
CA SER A 114 -2.46 9.76 1.84
C SER A 114 -3.70 9.23 1.12
N HIS A 115 -4.71 10.10 0.93
CA HIS A 115 -5.92 9.77 0.22
C HIS A 115 -5.66 9.58 -1.27
N THR A 116 -4.81 10.41 -1.89
CA THR A 116 -4.35 10.22 -3.28
C THR A 116 -3.73 8.83 -3.48
N ILE A 117 -2.92 8.33 -2.54
CA ILE A 117 -2.35 6.98 -2.62
C ILE A 117 -3.45 5.90 -2.56
N LEU A 118 -4.45 6.08 -1.69
CA LEU A 118 -5.59 5.17 -1.61
C LEU A 118 -6.46 5.20 -2.87
N LEU A 119 -6.65 6.37 -3.51
CA LEU A 119 -7.33 6.49 -4.80
C LEU A 119 -6.60 5.72 -5.90
N ILE A 120 -5.27 5.81 -5.93
CA ILE A 120 -4.45 5.02 -6.85
C ILE A 120 -4.70 3.53 -6.61
N ILE A 121 -4.60 3.04 -5.38
CA ILE A 121 -4.86 1.64 -5.05
C ILE A 121 -6.26 1.19 -5.48
N ASP A 122 -7.28 1.95 -5.12
CA ASP A 122 -8.69 1.65 -5.41
C ASP A 122 -8.94 1.58 -6.93
N SER A 123 -8.24 2.40 -7.72
CA SER A 123 -8.33 2.41 -9.18
C SER A 123 -7.71 1.18 -9.86
N LEU A 124 -6.79 0.48 -9.19
CA LEU A 124 -6.09 -0.70 -9.75
C LEU A 124 -6.75 -2.01 -9.34
N LEU A 125 -7.26 -2.10 -8.10
CA LEU A 125 -7.84 -3.33 -7.58
C LEU A 125 -9.22 -3.59 -8.20
N PRO A 126 -9.55 -4.83 -8.58
CA PRO A 126 -10.90 -5.17 -9.02
C PRO A 126 -11.91 -5.05 -7.87
N VAL A 127 -13.19 -4.94 -8.21
CA VAL A 127 -14.30 -5.00 -7.24
C VAL A 127 -14.52 -6.47 -6.91
N ALA A 128 -13.71 -6.98 -5.98
CA ALA A 128 -13.78 -8.35 -5.51
C ALA A 128 -13.65 -8.37 -3.99
N GLU A 129 -14.46 -9.21 -3.36
CA GLU A 129 -14.49 -9.37 -1.91
C GLU A 129 -13.35 -10.27 -1.43
N LEU A 130 -12.96 -10.07 -0.16
CA LEU A 130 -12.12 -11.01 0.54
C LEU A 130 -12.87 -12.34 0.72
N SER A 131 -12.16 -13.46 0.55
CA SER A 131 -12.76 -14.78 0.67
C SER A 131 -11.99 -15.66 1.64
N CYS A 132 -12.73 -16.43 2.44
CA CYS A 132 -12.18 -17.50 3.26
C CYS A 132 -12.49 -18.88 2.64
N ASP A 133 -13.23 -18.92 1.54
CA ASP A 133 -13.80 -20.13 0.97
C ASP A 133 -12.92 -20.71 -0.12
N ALA A 134 -12.75 -22.04 -0.08
CA ALA A 134 -12.03 -22.76 -1.12
C ALA A 134 -12.75 -22.60 -2.47
N VAL A 135 -11.99 -22.54 -3.56
CA VAL A 135 -12.52 -22.50 -4.91
C VAL A 135 -13.09 -23.88 -5.27
N PRO A 136 -14.37 -23.98 -5.68
CA PRO A 136 -14.97 -25.25 -6.08
C PRO A 136 -14.15 -25.91 -7.20
N GLY A 137 -13.85 -27.20 -7.03
CA GLY A 137 -13.07 -27.96 -8.00
C GLY A 137 -11.55 -27.73 -7.95
N SER A 138 -11.04 -26.89 -7.03
CA SER A 138 -9.60 -26.70 -6.82
C SER A 138 -9.15 -27.21 -5.44
N PRO A 139 -8.63 -28.46 -5.35
CA PRO A 139 -8.19 -29.06 -4.08
C PRO A 139 -7.08 -28.27 -3.38
N LEU A 140 -6.28 -27.51 -4.13
CA LEU A 140 -5.16 -26.72 -3.60
C LEU A 140 -5.63 -25.59 -2.68
N THR A 141 -6.86 -25.11 -2.87
CA THR A 141 -7.45 -24.01 -2.08
C THR A 141 -8.16 -24.48 -0.81
N GLN A 142 -8.19 -25.80 -0.55
CA GLN A 142 -8.89 -26.37 0.61
C GLN A 142 -8.32 -25.91 1.96
N ARG A 143 -7.08 -25.42 1.98
CA ARG A 143 -6.42 -24.87 3.18
C ARG A 143 -6.43 -23.35 3.26
N ARG A 144 -7.13 -22.66 2.34
CA ARG A 144 -7.30 -21.20 2.36
C ARG A 144 -7.82 -20.73 3.71
N LEU A 145 -7.15 -19.73 4.28
CA LEU A 145 -7.61 -19.00 5.46
C LEU A 145 -8.17 -17.63 5.08
N LEU A 146 -7.49 -16.94 4.17
CA LEU A 146 -7.84 -15.61 3.67
C LEU A 146 -7.33 -15.48 2.24
N ALA A 147 -8.14 -14.94 1.35
CA ALA A 147 -7.74 -14.64 -0.01
C ALA A 147 -8.36 -13.33 -0.48
N GLY A 148 -7.69 -12.66 -1.41
CA GLY A 148 -8.10 -11.35 -1.90
C GLY A 148 -7.12 -10.79 -2.91
N TYR A 149 -7.56 -9.76 -3.63
CA TYR A 149 -6.69 -9.04 -4.55
C TYR A 149 -5.73 -8.12 -3.78
N LEU A 150 -4.45 -8.19 -4.13
CA LEU A 150 -3.39 -7.33 -3.63
C LEU A 150 -2.63 -6.73 -4.81
N ILE A 151 -2.01 -5.57 -4.58
CA ILE A 151 -0.99 -5.04 -5.46
C ILE A 151 0.35 -5.55 -4.95
N HIS A 152 1.08 -6.27 -5.78
CA HIS A 152 2.45 -6.71 -5.54
C HIS A 152 3.44 -5.75 -6.22
N ARG A 153 4.53 -5.42 -5.54
CA ARG A 153 5.65 -4.71 -6.17
C ARG A 153 6.56 -5.71 -6.85
N ASP A 154 6.64 -5.66 -8.18
CA ASP A 154 7.48 -6.58 -8.94
C ASP A 154 8.95 -6.12 -8.95
N ASP A 155 9.18 -4.82 -9.16
CA ASP A 155 10.48 -4.17 -9.06
C ASP A 155 10.32 -2.69 -8.64
N ALA A 156 11.30 -1.83 -8.95
CA ALA A 156 11.25 -0.41 -8.59
C ALA A 156 10.19 0.39 -9.36
N GLU A 157 9.93 0.02 -10.61
CA GLU A 157 9.13 0.81 -11.54
C GLU A 157 7.85 0.10 -11.98
N THR A 158 7.60 -1.11 -11.47
CA THR A 158 6.45 -1.94 -11.86
C THR A 158 5.72 -2.56 -10.67
N VAL A 159 4.40 -2.59 -10.79
CA VAL A 159 3.49 -3.23 -9.83
C VAL A 159 2.46 -4.08 -10.57
N SER A 160 2.07 -5.20 -9.99
CA SER A 160 1.08 -6.11 -10.55
C SER A 160 -0.09 -6.32 -9.60
N VAL A 161 -1.30 -6.40 -10.18
CA VAL A 161 -2.50 -6.80 -9.45
C VAL A 161 -2.61 -8.32 -9.48
N VAL A 162 -2.50 -8.93 -8.31
CA VAL A 162 -2.48 -10.39 -8.10
C VAL A 162 -3.57 -10.82 -7.14
N TYR A 163 -4.07 -12.03 -7.30
CA TYR A 163 -4.95 -12.64 -6.31
C TYR A 163 -4.11 -13.48 -5.35
N CYS A 164 -4.11 -13.14 -4.07
CA CYS A 164 -3.31 -13.83 -3.06
C CYS A 164 -4.18 -14.72 -2.19
N GLU A 165 -3.64 -15.86 -1.77
CA GLU A 165 -4.24 -16.79 -0.82
C GLU A 165 -3.27 -17.13 0.30
N LEU A 166 -3.63 -16.81 1.54
CA LEU A 166 -2.96 -17.32 2.73
C LEU A 166 -3.48 -18.71 3.07
N GLN A 167 -2.57 -19.68 3.13
CA GLN A 167 -2.87 -21.08 3.43
C GLN A 167 -2.45 -21.48 4.84
N ALA A 168 -3.22 -22.36 5.46
CA ALA A 168 -2.90 -22.91 6.77
C ALA A 168 -1.63 -23.79 6.75
N PRO A 169 -0.87 -23.87 7.86
CA PRO A 169 0.38 -24.60 7.92
C PRO A 169 0.29 -26.07 7.51
N ILE A 170 1.32 -26.58 6.83
CA ILE A 170 1.61 -28.00 6.58
C ILE A 170 3.00 -28.27 7.13
N GLY A 171 3.10 -29.08 8.19
CA GLY A 171 4.34 -29.23 8.97
C GLY A 171 4.89 -27.87 9.46
N PRO A 172 6.18 -27.54 9.19
CA PRO A 172 6.84 -26.33 9.71
C PRO A 172 6.62 -25.08 8.85
N ARG A 173 5.79 -25.15 7.79
CA ARG A 173 5.61 -24.06 6.83
C ARG A 173 4.14 -23.76 6.62
N ALA A 174 3.84 -22.49 6.37
CA ALA A 174 2.63 -22.08 5.68
C ALA A 174 3.00 -21.44 4.34
N SER A 175 1.99 -21.02 3.58
CA SER A 175 2.19 -20.46 2.25
C SER A 175 1.29 -19.26 2.02
N LEU A 176 1.84 -18.22 1.40
CA LEU A 176 1.09 -17.17 0.72
C LEU A 176 1.26 -17.39 -0.79
N VAL A 177 0.19 -17.81 -1.45
CA VAL A 177 0.21 -18.18 -2.87
C VAL A 177 -0.37 -17.04 -3.71
N MET A 178 0.33 -16.67 -4.78
CA MET A 178 -0.11 -15.66 -5.73
C MET A 178 -0.64 -16.32 -7.01
N TYR A 179 -1.77 -15.82 -7.48
CA TYR A 179 -2.45 -16.25 -8.69
C TYR A 179 -2.74 -15.04 -9.60
N GLU A 180 -3.02 -15.35 -10.86
CA GLU A 180 -3.41 -14.34 -11.84
C GLU A 180 -4.77 -13.70 -11.53
N ASN A 181 -5.69 -14.46 -10.93
CA ASN A 181 -7.06 -14.06 -10.60
C ASN A 181 -7.67 -15.01 -9.56
N GLU A 182 -8.92 -14.73 -9.15
CA GLU A 182 -9.67 -15.46 -8.13
C GLU A 182 -10.00 -16.92 -8.49
N LEU A 183 -9.89 -17.30 -9.77
CA LEU A 183 -10.11 -18.68 -10.20
C LEU A 183 -8.99 -19.61 -9.72
N CYS A 184 -7.84 -19.05 -9.30
CA CYS A 184 -6.70 -19.79 -8.75
C CYS A 184 -6.16 -20.86 -9.72
N ASN A 185 -6.22 -20.57 -11.02
CA ASN A 185 -5.71 -21.43 -12.09
C ASN A 185 -4.20 -21.21 -12.28
N GLY A 186 -3.38 -22.07 -11.68
CA GLY A 186 -1.92 -21.98 -11.76
C GLY A 186 -1.35 -20.88 -10.87
N SER A 187 -0.44 -21.26 -9.96
CA SER A 187 0.26 -20.30 -9.13
C SER A 187 1.32 -19.56 -9.94
N ILE A 188 1.41 -18.25 -9.76
CA ILE A 188 2.49 -17.41 -10.27
C ILE A 188 3.71 -17.56 -9.36
N MET A 189 3.47 -17.55 -8.05
CA MET A 189 4.50 -17.63 -7.03
C MET A 189 3.92 -18.18 -5.72
N GLU A 190 4.74 -18.88 -4.96
CA GLU A 190 4.44 -19.31 -3.59
C GLU A 190 5.50 -18.75 -2.66
N ILE A 191 5.10 -17.92 -1.69
CA ILE A 191 5.96 -17.45 -0.62
C ILE A 191 5.79 -18.39 0.57
N ALA A 192 6.84 -19.14 0.90
CA ALA A 192 6.87 -19.97 2.09
C ALA A 192 6.99 -19.09 3.35
N ILE A 193 6.17 -19.36 4.35
CA ILE A 193 6.16 -18.65 5.63
C ILE A 193 6.59 -19.63 6.72
N PHE A 194 7.66 -19.28 7.41
CA PHE A 194 8.23 -19.98 8.56
C PHE A 194 8.05 -19.17 9.85
N GLU A 195 8.40 -19.76 10.99
CA GLU A 195 8.38 -19.05 12.27
C GLU A 195 9.30 -17.81 12.30
N THR A 196 10.42 -17.86 11.55
CA THR A 196 11.41 -16.79 11.41
C THR A 196 11.08 -15.79 10.32
N SER A 197 10.05 -16.05 9.50
CA SER A 197 9.72 -15.19 8.36
C SER A 197 9.31 -13.79 8.82
N VAL A 198 9.74 -12.77 8.09
CA VAL A 198 9.41 -11.37 8.37
C VAL A 198 8.05 -11.06 7.76
N CYS A 199 7.08 -10.76 8.63
CA CYS A 199 5.78 -10.23 8.26
C CYS A 199 5.57 -8.94 9.06
N CYS A 200 5.58 -7.79 8.41
CA CYS A 200 5.51 -6.50 9.11
C CYS A 200 4.69 -5.47 8.34
N ASP A 201 4.21 -4.47 9.07
CA ASP A 201 3.60 -3.28 8.49
C ASP A 201 4.66 -2.34 7.93
N VAL A 202 4.30 -1.60 6.87
CA VAL A 202 5.08 -0.46 6.42
C VAL A 202 4.57 0.78 7.15
N VAL A 203 5.48 1.47 7.84
CA VAL A 203 5.14 2.66 8.63
C VAL A 203 4.87 3.84 7.70
N GLY A 204 3.66 4.36 7.74
CA GLY A 204 3.20 5.53 6.97
C GLY A 204 1.78 5.92 7.38
N ILE A 205 1.41 7.18 7.14
CA ILE A 205 0.09 7.70 7.49
C ILE A 205 -0.95 7.09 6.55
N ASN A 206 -1.99 6.48 7.13
CA ASN A 206 -3.02 5.70 6.42
C ASN A 206 -2.48 4.64 5.46
N CYS A 207 -1.25 4.16 5.67
CA CYS A 207 -0.60 3.20 4.80
C CYS A 207 -1.38 1.86 4.78
N SER A 208 -1.59 1.32 3.58
CA SER A 208 -2.16 -0.02 3.36
C SER A 208 -1.12 -1.06 2.95
N CYS A 209 0.17 -0.69 3.02
CA CYS A 209 1.26 -1.59 2.63
C CYS A 209 1.75 -2.46 3.80
N PHE A 210 2.16 -3.67 3.46
CA PHE A 210 2.82 -4.62 4.35
C PHE A 210 3.86 -5.45 3.58
N VAL A 211 4.74 -6.13 4.32
CA VAL A 211 5.81 -6.97 3.76
C VAL A 211 5.67 -8.39 4.27
N VAL A 212 5.90 -9.37 3.38
CA VAL A 212 6.01 -10.80 3.71
C VAL A 212 7.26 -11.35 3.03
N GLU A 213 8.26 -11.78 3.79
CA GLU A 213 9.53 -12.34 3.27
C GLU A 213 10.20 -11.46 2.20
N GLY A 214 10.20 -10.14 2.40
CA GLY A 214 10.79 -9.18 1.47
C GLY A 214 9.89 -8.80 0.29
N HIS A 215 8.73 -9.45 0.11
CA HIS A 215 7.73 -9.05 -0.87
C HIS A 215 6.83 -7.95 -0.32
N HIS A 216 6.68 -6.86 -1.08
CA HIS A 216 5.85 -5.73 -0.72
C HIS A 216 4.46 -5.88 -1.32
N PHE A 217 3.44 -5.73 -0.48
CA PHE A 217 2.04 -5.78 -0.86
C PHE A 217 1.31 -4.51 -0.44
N ALA A 218 0.35 -4.06 -1.23
CA ALA A 218 -0.64 -3.06 -0.86
C ALA A 218 -2.05 -3.65 -1.03
N CYS A 219 -2.90 -3.44 -0.03
CA CYS A 219 -4.32 -3.81 -0.07
C CYS A 219 -5.21 -2.56 -0.11
N GLN A 220 -6.52 -2.73 -0.23
CA GLN A 220 -7.45 -1.63 -0.51
C GLN A 220 -7.48 -0.59 0.61
N SER A 221 -7.30 -1.00 1.87
CA SER A 221 -7.35 -0.10 3.02
C SER A 221 -6.35 -0.46 4.12
N SER A 222 -6.10 0.50 5.02
CA SER A 222 -5.28 0.25 6.21
C SER A 222 -5.93 -0.74 7.19
N SER A 223 -7.26 -0.86 7.18
CA SER A 223 -8.00 -1.83 7.99
C SER A 223 -7.90 -3.23 7.42
N GLU A 224 -7.98 -3.38 6.09
CA GLU A 224 -7.71 -4.65 5.42
C GLU A 224 -6.25 -5.11 5.65
N ARG A 225 -5.29 -4.19 5.63
CA ARG A 225 -3.89 -4.50 5.98
C ARG A 225 -3.79 -5.12 7.36
N LYS A 226 -4.50 -4.56 8.35
CA LYS A 226 -4.52 -5.09 9.72
C LYS A 226 -5.10 -6.50 9.75
N LEU A 227 -6.11 -6.79 8.94
CA LEU A 227 -6.68 -8.14 8.82
C LEU A 227 -5.66 -9.14 8.27
N TRP A 228 -4.97 -8.81 7.16
CA TRP A 228 -3.90 -9.64 6.60
C TRP A 228 -2.79 -9.91 7.64
N LEU A 229 -2.28 -8.85 8.27
CA LEU A 229 -1.21 -8.97 9.27
C LEU A 229 -1.65 -9.74 10.53
N ARG A 230 -2.91 -9.62 10.95
CA ARG A 230 -3.48 -10.41 12.04
C ARG A 230 -3.53 -11.89 11.68
N ALA A 231 -4.00 -12.23 10.47
CA ALA A 231 -4.04 -13.61 10.00
C ALA A 231 -2.63 -14.22 9.91
N LEU A 232 -1.67 -13.48 9.34
CA LEU A 232 -0.26 -13.86 9.28
C LEU A 232 0.35 -14.05 10.67
N SER A 233 0.09 -13.13 11.60
CA SER A 233 0.60 -13.22 12.98
C SER A 233 0.04 -14.43 13.73
N ASN A 234 -1.27 -14.69 13.64
CA ASN A 234 -1.89 -15.88 14.22
C ASN A 234 -1.28 -17.16 13.68
N LEU A 235 -1.00 -17.20 12.38
CA LEU A 235 -0.35 -18.32 11.73
C LEU A 235 1.09 -18.51 12.23
N LYS A 236 1.87 -17.43 12.34
CA LYS A 236 3.24 -17.48 12.88
C LYS A 236 3.28 -17.98 14.32
N VAL A 237 2.33 -17.58 15.16
CA VAL A 237 2.20 -18.10 16.53
C VAL A 237 2.00 -19.63 16.51
N LYS A 238 1.21 -20.15 15.58
CA LYS A 238 1.03 -21.61 15.44
C LYS A 238 2.31 -22.32 15.01
N LEU A 239 3.06 -21.74 14.06
CA LEU A 239 4.36 -22.26 13.64
C LEU A 239 5.38 -22.27 14.79
N GLN A 240 5.51 -21.17 15.52
CA GLN A 240 6.42 -21.04 16.67
C GLN A 240 6.14 -22.05 17.79
N ASN A 241 4.87 -22.38 18.01
CA ASN A 241 4.46 -23.37 19.00
C ASN A 241 4.51 -24.81 18.46
N LYS A 242 4.97 -25.02 17.22
CA LYS A 242 4.99 -26.32 16.55
C LYS A 242 3.63 -27.02 16.62
N ALA A 243 2.56 -26.23 16.46
CA ALA A 243 1.21 -26.76 16.48
C ALA A 243 1.05 -27.83 15.39
N PRO A 244 0.25 -28.89 15.63
CA PRO A 244 -0.04 -29.87 14.60
C PRO A 244 -0.77 -29.21 13.41
N GLU A 245 -0.79 -29.91 12.28
CA GLU A 245 -1.58 -29.45 11.14
C GLU A 245 -3.05 -29.30 11.52
N PRO A 246 -3.68 -28.15 11.23
CA PRO A 246 -5.06 -27.94 11.63
C PRO A 246 -5.98 -28.93 10.94
N SER A 247 -6.87 -29.51 11.74
CA SER A 247 -8.01 -30.29 11.30
C SER A 247 -9.00 -29.43 10.51
N SER A 248 -9.95 -30.08 9.81
CA SER A 248 -11.01 -29.38 9.09
C SER A 248 -11.85 -28.48 10.00
N GLU A 249 -12.09 -28.89 11.25
CA GLU A 249 -12.84 -28.12 12.24
C GLU A 249 -12.06 -26.87 12.67
N GLU A 250 -10.76 -27.00 12.93
CA GLU A 250 -9.90 -25.86 13.25
C GLU A 250 -9.79 -24.86 12.08
N LEU A 251 -9.71 -25.36 10.84
CA LEU A 251 -9.78 -24.51 9.65
C LEU A 251 -11.08 -23.72 9.58
N LEU A 252 -12.22 -24.35 9.89
CA LEU A 252 -13.51 -23.68 9.95
C LEU A 252 -13.53 -22.59 11.02
N HIS A 253 -12.98 -22.86 12.21
CA HIS A 253 -12.86 -21.85 13.26
C HIS A 253 -11.98 -20.67 12.85
N PHE A 254 -10.83 -20.90 12.21
CA PHE A 254 -9.99 -19.83 11.69
C PHE A 254 -10.74 -18.98 10.66
N ARG A 255 -11.40 -19.62 9.70
CA ARG A 255 -12.19 -18.93 8.67
C ARG A 255 -13.32 -18.12 9.28
N SER A 256 -14.04 -18.66 10.27
CA SER A 256 -15.11 -17.94 10.97
C SER A 256 -14.60 -16.65 11.62
N ALA A 257 -13.50 -16.75 12.37
CA ALA A 257 -12.89 -15.59 13.02
C ALA A 257 -12.43 -14.53 12.00
N ILE A 258 -11.90 -14.94 10.85
CA ILE A 258 -11.51 -14.01 9.77
C ILE A 258 -12.75 -13.38 9.15
N ARG A 259 -13.82 -14.15 8.86
CA ARG A 259 -15.08 -13.63 8.28
C ARG A 259 -15.75 -12.59 9.16
N GLU A 260 -15.78 -12.78 10.48
CA GLU A 260 -16.30 -11.77 11.41
C GLU A 260 -15.60 -10.42 11.26
N ASN A 261 -14.28 -10.44 11.02
CA ASN A 261 -13.51 -9.23 10.76
C ASN A 261 -13.81 -8.66 9.37
N ILE A 262 -13.97 -9.49 8.33
CA ILE A 262 -14.36 -9.06 6.99
C ILE A 262 -15.70 -8.30 7.03
N VAL A 263 -16.72 -8.86 7.68
CA VAL A 263 -18.03 -8.21 7.83
C VAL A 263 -17.92 -6.85 8.51
N THR A 264 -17.05 -6.75 9.53
CA THR A 264 -16.80 -5.46 10.21
C THR A 264 -16.12 -4.45 9.28
N LEU A 265 -15.21 -4.90 8.41
CA LEU A 265 -14.54 -4.04 7.43
C LEU A 265 -15.55 -3.50 6.40
N GLU A 266 -16.36 -4.38 5.82
CA GLU A 266 -17.36 -4.04 4.80
C GLU A 266 -18.37 -3.02 5.32
N ALA A 267 -18.78 -3.12 6.60
CA ALA A 267 -19.69 -2.17 7.23
C ALA A 267 -19.10 -0.73 7.35
N THR A 268 -17.78 -0.61 7.31
CA THR A 268 -17.07 0.69 7.39
C THR A 268 -16.51 1.16 6.05
N GLN A 269 -16.70 0.36 5.00
CA GLN A 269 -16.06 0.62 3.72
C GLN A 269 -16.77 1.74 2.96
N GLU A 270 -16.01 2.76 2.58
CA GLU A 270 -16.51 3.85 1.74
C GLU A 270 -16.72 3.39 0.29
N SER A 271 -17.61 4.08 -0.42
CA SER A 271 -17.89 3.79 -1.83
C SER A 271 -16.65 4.06 -2.68
N ARG A 272 -16.33 3.14 -3.62
CA ARG A 272 -15.25 3.35 -4.59
C ARG A 272 -15.50 4.58 -5.47
N ILE A 273 -14.47 5.39 -5.67
CA ILE A 273 -14.59 6.70 -6.33
C ILE A 273 -14.24 6.62 -7.82
N SER A 274 -13.28 5.75 -8.22
CA SER A 274 -12.81 5.66 -9.61
C SER A 274 -12.71 4.21 -10.09
N ARG A 275 -13.07 4.00 -11.37
CA ARG A 275 -12.90 2.71 -12.08
C ARG A 275 -11.82 2.75 -13.15
N THR A 276 -11.23 3.92 -13.42
CA THR A 276 -10.18 4.06 -14.43
C THR A 276 -8.82 4.04 -13.73
N PRO A 277 -7.88 3.15 -14.14
CA PRO A 277 -6.56 3.10 -13.55
C PRO A 277 -5.86 4.46 -13.56
N LEU A 278 -5.33 4.87 -12.42
CA LEU A 278 -4.59 6.13 -12.26
C LEU A 278 -3.09 6.00 -12.56
N LEU A 279 -2.63 4.78 -12.85
CA LEU A 279 -1.29 4.49 -13.33
C LEU A 279 -1.34 3.99 -14.77
N LYS A 280 -0.24 4.19 -15.50
CA LYS A 280 -0.09 3.68 -16.86
C LYS A 280 -0.05 2.15 -16.86
N CYS A 281 -1.02 1.53 -17.51
CA CYS A 281 -1.01 0.08 -17.77
C CYS A 281 0.19 -0.26 -18.69
N LEU A 282 0.94 -1.28 -18.31
CA LEU A 282 2.01 -1.85 -19.12
C LEU A 282 1.41 -3.03 -19.88
N ASP A 283 1.15 -2.83 -21.17
CA ASP A 283 0.76 -3.95 -22.02
C ASP A 283 1.85 -5.02 -21.96
N LYS A 284 1.45 -6.30 -21.82
CA LYS A 284 2.38 -7.41 -22.01
C LYS A 284 2.90 -7.28 -23.44
N LEU A 285 4.11 -6.76 -23.62
CA LEU A 285 4.90 -7.03 -24.83
C LEU A 285 4.90 -8.56 -24.93
N GLY A 286 4.16 -9.10 -25.91
CA GLY A 286 4.12 -10.53 -26.15
C GLY A 286 5.55 -11.05 -26.34
N PRO A 287 5.81 -12.35 -26.13
CA PRO A 287 7.15 -12.92 -26.19
C PRO A 287 7.72 -13.02 -27.63
N TRP A 288 7.42 -12.07 -28.51
CA TRP A 288 7.92 -12.02 -29.89
C TRP A 288 8.31 -10.58 -30.27
N ASN A 289 9.55 -10.22 -29.93
CA ASN A 289 10.43 -9.36 -30.72
C ASN A 289 11.85 -9.93 -30.62
#